data_AF-A0A069RD28-F1
#
_entry.id   AF-A0A069RD28-F1
#
_cell.length_a   1.000
_cell.length_b   1.000
_cell.length_c   1.000
_cell.angle_alpha   90.00
_cell.angle_beta   90.00
_cell.angle_gamma   90.00
#
_symmetry.space_group_name_H-M   'P 1'
#
loop_
_entity.id
_entity.type
_entity.pdbx_description
1 polymer ?
#
loop_
_entity_poly.entity_id
_entity_poly.type
_entity_poly.pdbx_seq_one_letter_code
_entity_poly.pdbx_strand_id
1 'polypeptide(L)'
;MADDVKEYEITSLESQMLEYIRECQQVYCCSPTQREIGCRVDRCVSIVNRHLKKLENAGILKLRGVRRIEVVSASGDRKIRND
;
A
#
# COMPACT_ATOMS: atom_id res chain seq x y z
N MET A 1 11.36 -10.34 25.65
CA MET A 1 10.79 -10.85 24.38
C MET A 1 11.23 -9.88 23.30
N ALA A 2 12.05 -10.34 22.36
CA ALA A 2 12.48 -9.50 21.25
C ALA A 2 11.26 -9.30 20.33
N ASP A 3 10.75 -8.07 20.26
CA ASP A 3 9.82 -7.67 19.23
C ASP A 3 10.59 -7.74 17.90
N ASP A 4 10.38 -8.82 17.14
CA ASP A 4 10.89 -8.96 15.77
C ASP A 4 10.30 -7.84 14.91
N VAL A 5 10.98 -6.69 14.90
CA VAL A 5 10.70 -5.59 13.97
C VAL A 5 10.99 -6.12 12.56
N LYS A 6 9.97 -6.67 11.90
CA LYS A 6 10.03 -7.02 10.47
C LYS A 6 10.21 -5.71 9.70
N GLU A 7 11.46 -5.38 9.37
CA GLU A 7 11.76 -4.36 8.37
C GLU A 7 11.15 -4.83 7.04
N TYR A 8 10.14 -4.10 6.56
CA TYR A 8 9.55 -4.32 5.25
C TYR A 8 10.21 -3.34 4.27
N GLU A 9 10.96 -3.89 3.32
CA GLU A 9 11.54 -3.11 2.23
C GLU A 9 10.46 -2.82 1.18
N ILE A 10 10.19 -1.53 0.94
CA ILE A 10 9.20 -1.10 -0.04
C ILE A 10 9.86 -1.06 -1.42
N THR A 11 9.33 -1.84 -2.35
CA THR A 11 9.80 -1.80 -3.74
C THR A 11 9.38 -0.50 -4.44
N SER A 12 10.10 -0.10 -5.49
CA SER A 12 9.72 1.06 -6.32
C SER A 12 8.26 1.02 -6.80
N LEU A 13 7.77 -0.16 -7.20
CA LEU A 13 6.37 -0.36 -7.60
C LEU A 13 5.40 -0.12 -6.44
N GLU A 14 5.69 -0.65 -5.26
CA GLU A 14 4.85 -0.46 -4.07
C GLU A 14 4.83 1.00 -3.61
N SER A 15 5.96 1.70 -3.73
CA SER A 15 6.07 3.13 -3.46
C SER A 15 5.13 3.93 -4.39
N GLN A 16 5.18 3.67 -5.70
CA GLN A 16 4.29 4.29 -6.69
C GLN A 16 2.81 3.99 -6.42
N MET A 17 2.49 2.74 -6.05
CA MET A 17 1.14 2.35 -5.68
C MET A 17 0.65 3.12 -4.43
N LEU A 18 1.49 3.22 -3.39
CA LEU A 18 1.17 3.92 -2.15
C LEU A 18 1.00 5.43 -2.35
N GLU A 19 1.86 6.04 -3.15
CA GLU A 19 1.77 7.46 -3.51
C GLU A 19 0.42 7.77 -4.17
N TYR A 20 0.04 6.97 -5.17
CA TYR A 20 -1.25 7.17 -5.85
C TYR A 20 -2.46 6.94 -4.94
N ILE A 21 -2.40 5.95 -4.05
CA ILE A 21 -3.46 5.72 -3.06
C ILE A 21 -3.60 6.92 -2.12
N ARG A 22 -2.48 7.48 -1.64
CA ARG A 22 -2.46 8.67 -0.78
C ARG A 22 -3.00 9.89 -1.51
N GLU A 23 -2.59 10.11 -2.75
CA GLU A 23 -3.09 11.20 -3.59
C GLU A 23 -4.61 11.09 -3.76
N CYS A 24 -5.14 9.91 -4.04
CA CYS A 24 -6.58 9.71 -4.21
C CYS A 24 -7.37 9.98 -2.92
N GLN A 25 -6.84 9.56 -1.77
CA GLN A 25 -7.45 9.81 -0.47
C GLN A 25 -7.42 11.29 -0.09
N GLN A 26 -6.34 12.00 -0.43
CA GLN A 26 -6.19 13.43 -0.15
C GLN A 26 -7.04 14.31 -1.06
N VAL A 27 -7.06 14.02 -2.37
CA VAL A 27 -7.69 14.88 -3.37
C VAL A 27 -9.17 14.58 -3.53
N TYR A 28 -9.55 13.30 -3.51
CA TYR A 28 -10.91 12.87 -3.86
C TYR A 28 -11.70 12.30 -2.67
N CYS A 29 -11.11 12.24 -1.48
CA CYS A 29 -11.69 11.57 -0.31
C CYS A 29 -12.13 10.12 -0.60
N CYS A 30 -11.52 9.48 -1.60
CA CYS A 30 -11.90 8.16 -2.12
C CYS A 30 -10.68 7.23 -2.20
N SER A 31 -10.88 5.94 -1.98
CA SER A 31 -9.87 4.93 -2.28
C SER A 31 -9.93 4.55 -3.76
N PRO A 32 -8.80 4.49 -4.48
CA PRO A 32 -8.79 4.02 -5.85
C PRO A 32 -9.04 2.51 -5.90
N THR A 33 -9.65 2.04 -7.00
CA THR A 33 -9.79 0.61 -7.26
C THR A 33 -8.46 0.00 -7.68
N GLN A 34 -8.34 -1.32 -7.56
CA GLN A 34 -7.14 -2.05 -7.98
C GLN A 34 -6.88 -1.95 -9.49
N ARG A 35 -7.94 -1.69 -10.27
CA ARG A 35 -7.82 -1.42 -11.71
C ARG A 35 -7.21 -0.04 -11.98
N GLU A 36 -7.66 0.99 -11.28
CA GLU A 36 -7.10 2.34 -11.41
C GLU A 36 -5.63 2.38 -10.98
N ILE A 37 -5.30 1.71 -9.87
CA ILE A 37 -3.91 1.55 -9.43
C ILE A 37 -3.09 0.87 -10.53
N GLY A 38 -3.59 -0.22 -11.11
CA GLY A 38 -2.91 -0.94 -12.19
C GLY A 38 -2.67 -0.10 -13.43
N CYS A 39 -3.66 0.68 -13.85
CA CYS A 39 -3.49 1.64 -14.94
C CYS A 39 -2.46 2.72 -14.61
N ARG A 40 -2.40 3.19 -13.36
CA ARG A 40 -1.45 4.23 -12.93
C ARG A 40 0.00 3.75 -12.95
N VAL A 41 0.24 2.51 -12.53
CA VAL A 41 1.59 1.93 -12.42
C VAL A 41 1.96 1.03 -13.61
N ASP A 42 1.16 1.03 -14.67
CA ASP A 42 1.30 0.20 -15.86
C ASP A 42 1.47 -1.31 -15.55
N ARG A 43 0.64 -1.82 -14.62
CA ARG A 43 0.64 -3.24 -14.22
C ARG A 43 -0.75 -3.85 -14.25
N CYS A 44 -0.78 -5.15 -14.54
CA CYS A 44 -2.00 -5.95 -14.45
C CYS A 44 -2.55 -5.99 -13.02
N VAL A 45 -3.88 -6.04 -12.90
CA VAL A 45 -4.60 -6.09 -11.61
C VAL A 45 -4.13 -7.25 -10.71
N SER A 46 -3.77 -8.39 -11.30
CA SER A 46 -3.23 -9.54 -10.56
C SER A 46 -1.92 -9.24 -9.84
N ILE A 47 -1.05 -8.42 -10.44
CA ILE A 47 0.21 -7.96 -9.82
C ILE A 47 -0.10 -6.95 -8.73
N VAL A 48 -0.96 -5.98 -9.01
CA VAL A 48 -1.41 -4.99 -8.01
C VAL A 48 -1.99 -5.68 -6.78
N ASN A 49 -2.91 -6.64 -6.96
CA ASN A 49 -3.50 -7.40 -5.86
C ASN A 49 -2.46 -8.15 -5.03
N ARG A 50 -1.42 -8.69 -5.68
CA ARG A 50 -0.31 -9.37 -4.99
C ARG A 50 0.45 -8.38 -4.09
N HIS A 51 0.79 -7.20 -4.60
CA HIS A 51 1.50 -6.18 -3.84
C HIS A 51 0.62 -5.55 -2.74
N LEU A 52 -0.66 -5.29 -3.00
CA LEU A 52 -1.59 -4.81 -1.97
C LEU A 52 -1.71 -5.79 -0.80
N LYS A 53 -1.78 -7.10 -1.06
CA LYS A 53 -1.77 -8.12 0.01
C LYS A 53 -0.45 -8.15 0.78
N LYS A 54 0.69 -7.94 0.12
CA LYS A 54 1.98 -7.84 0.81
C LYS A 54 2.02 -6.63 1.74
N LEU A 55 1.58 -5.47 1.25
CA LEU A 55 1.49 -4.23 2.03
C LEU A 55 0.49 -4.36 3.20
N GLU A 56 -0.61 -5.09 3.01
CA GLU A 56 -1.54 -5.44 4.08
C GLU A 56 -0.91 -6.32 5.15
N ASN A 57 -0.22 -7.39 4.74
CA ASN A 57 0.51 -8.28 5.67
C ASN A 57 1.65 -7.56 6.40
N ALA A 58 2.27 -6.56 5.75
CA ALA A 58 3.26 -5.68 6.35
C ALA A 58 2.64 -4.63 7.31
N GLY A 59 1.30 -4.54 7.35
CA GLY A 59 0.54 -3.57 8.14
C GLY A 59 0.68 -2.12 7.66
N ILE A 60 1.09 -1.91 6.40
CA ILE A 60 1.24 -0.60 5.76
C ILE A 60 -0.13 -0.08 5.30
N LEU A 61 -1.03 -0.98 4.90
CA LEU A 61 -2.41 -0.65 4.53
C LEU A 61 -3.39 -1.69 5.06
N LYS A 62 -4.68 -1.38 4.99
CA LYS A 62 -5.78 -2.31 5.25
C LYS A 62 -6.71 -2.36 4.05
N LEU A 63 -7.06 -3.56 3.60
CA LEU A 63 -8.06 -3.77 2.58
C LEU A 63 -9.41 -4.02 3.27
N ARG A 64 -10.38 -3.14 3.02
CA ARG A 64 -11.75 -3.21 3.57
C ARG A 64 -12.72 -3.52 2.43
N GLY A 65 -13.18 -4.77 2.38
CA GLY A 65 -14.07 -5.23 1.31
C GLY A 65 -13.42 -5.16 -0.06
N VAL A 66 -14.21 -4.92 -1.11
CA VAL A 66 -13.74 -5.02 -2.50
C VAL A 66 -12.96 -3.78 -2.97
N ARG A 67 -13.24 -2.59 -2.42
CA ARG A 67 -12.77 -1.31 -2.99
C ARG A 67 -12.10 -0.36 -2.02
N ARG A 68 -12.19 -0.57 -0.71
CA ARG A 68 -11.69 0.40 0.25
C ARG A 68 -10.28 0.00 0.68
N ILE A 69 -9.34 0.91 0.43
CA ILE A 69 -7.93 0.77 0.80
C ILE A 69 -7.65 1.91 1.77
N GLU A 70 -7.19 1.58 2.96
CA GLU A 70 -6.84 2.53 4.02
C GLU A 70 -5.34 2.44 4.28
N VAL A 71 -4.59 3.52 4.05
CA VAL A 71 -3.16 3.54 4.38
C VAL A 71 -3.06 3.72 5.89
N VAL A 72 -2.42 2.77 6.56
CA VAL A 72 -2.19 2.85 8.00
C VAL A 72 -0.94 3.69 8.17
N SER A 73 -1.11 4.96 8.54
CA SER A 73 0.02 5.78 8.99
C SER A 73 0.68 5.03 10.16
N ALA A 74 1.93 4.63 9.97
CA ALA A 74 2.73 3.99 11.01
C ALA A 74 2.99 4.99 12.15
N SER A 75 2.03 5.14 13.06
CA SER A 75 2.19 5.86 14.32
C SER A 75 2.73 4.96 15.43
N GLY A 76 3.49 3.92 15.09
CA GLY A 76 4.16 3.05 16.06
C GLY A 76 5.22 2.16 15.40
N ASP A 77 6.48 2.52 15.63
CA ASP A 77 7.65 1.62 15.64
C ASP A 77 7.95 0.74 14.39
N ARG A 78 7.63 1.17 13.17
CA ARG A 78 8.11 0.46 11.95
C ARG A 78 8.92 1.38 11.05
N LYS A 79 10.19 1.04 10.90
CA LYS A 79 11.17 1.75 10.08
C LYS A 79 10.99 1.33 8.61
N ILE A 80 10.41 2.22 7.81
CA ILE A 80 10.31 2.06 6.36
C ILE A 80 11.60 2.62 5.76
N ARG A 81 12.38 1.80 5.06
CA ARG A 81 13.52 2.28 4.24
C ARG A 81 13.07 2.41 2.79
N ASN A 82 13.33 3.56 2.19
CA ASN A 82 13.26 3.76 0.74
C ASN A 82 14.68 3.57 0.17
N ASP A 83 14.80 2.79 -0.89
CA ASP A 83 15.99 2.73 -1.75
C ASP A 83 15.87 3.76 -2.88
#